data_AF-A0A448AK52-F1
#
_entry.id   AF-A0A448AK52-F1
#
_cell.length_a   1.000
_cell.length_b   1.000
_cell.length_c   1.000
_cell.angle_alpha   90.00
_cell.angle_beta   90.00
_cell.angle_gamma   90.00
#
_symmetry.space_group_name_H-M   'P 1'
#
loop_
_entity.id
_entity.type
_entity.pdbx_description
1 polymer ?
#
loop_
_entity_poly.entity_id
_entity_poly.type
_entity_poly.pdbx_seq_one_letter_code
_entity_poly.pdbx_strand_id
1 'polypeptide(L)'
;MAQIFFADDILEEEVQGKVVGFTFDEHRKAKFGIKLTKGVDYPIVGYDYSANKAPVYLGLVVESDEKTGSVRVSPIEKQLSNLLKPLTETKTQLLDEIEELKSEIDKKEKEFERSNNQLFDVQDIVIDFERAYDELQREAEKTLEQFEHTKTQIEKFENWLKQNWFVSKLYHFYKKHNQI
;
A
#
# COMPACT_ATOMS: atom_id res chain seq x y z
N MET A 1 22.03 -25.05 11.83
CA MET A 1 21.58 -26.43 11.57
C MET A 1 21.41 -27.10 12.92
N ALA A 2 20.23 -27.64 13.24
CA ALA A 2 20.02 -28.37 14.49
C ALA A 2 20.54 -29.80 14.32
N GLN A 3 21.61 -30.15 15.03
CA GLN A 3 22.11 -31.53 15.09
C GLN A 3 21.34 -32.27 16.20
N ILE A 4 20.77 -33.42 15.85
CA ILE A 4 20.16 -34.35 16.81
C ILE A 4 21.27 -35.32 17.23
N PHE A 5 21.58 -35.35 18.52
CA PHE A 5 22.56 -36.28 19.07
C PHE A 5 21.84 -37.52 19.59
N PHE A 6 22.35 -38.71 19.30
CA PHE A 6 21.89 -39.97 19.88
C PHE A 6 22.84 -40.35 21.00
N ALA A 7 22.34 -40.83 22.13
CA ALA A 7 23.15 -40.97 23.35
C ALA A 7 24.18 -42.12 23.32
N ASP A 8 24.30 -42.83 22.19
CA ASP A 8 25.41 -43.75 21.91
C ASP A 8 26.73 -43.03 21.63
N ASP A 9 26.67 -41.75 21.22
CA ASP A 9 27.85 -40.91 21.08
C ASP A 9 28.16 -40.20 22.41
N ILE A 10 29.40 -40.37 22.87
CA ILE A 10 29.95 -39.83 24.10
C ILE A 10 29.55 -38.36 24.28
N LEU A 11 28.79 -38.05 25.33
CA LEU A 11 28.32 -36.72 25.71
C LEU A 11 29.48 -35.92 26.32
N GLU A 12 30.52 -35.63 25.53
CA GLU A 12 31.64 -34.78 25.91
C GLU A 12 31.36 -33.31 25.52
N GLU A 13 31.21 -32.51 26.58
CA GLU A 13 31.26 -31.04 26.68
C GLU A 13 30.23 -30.20 25.87
N GLU A 14 29.38 -29.49 26.63
CA GLU A 14 28.30 -28.59 26.20
C GLU A 14 27.12 -29.21 25.44
N VAL A 15 26.31 -30.01 26.15
CA VAL A 15 25.05 -30.58 25.63
C VAL A 15 23.82 -29.74 26.03
N GLN A 16 23.98 -28.71 26.87
CA GLN A 16 22.87 -27.89 27.33
C GLN A 16 22.20 -27.14 26.17
N GLY A 17 20.87 -27.27 26.04
CA GLY A 17 20.09 -26.66 24.96
C GLY A 17 20.10 -27.43 23.62
N LYS A 18 20.79 -28.57 23.53
CA LYS A 18 20.73 -29.45 22.34
C LYS A 18 19.53 -30.39 22.40
N VAL A 19 19.08 -30.83 21.22
CA VAL A 19 18.03 -31.84 21.07
C VAL A 19 18.68 -33.22 21.01
N VAL A 20 18.22 -34.13 21.87
CA VAL A 20 18.74 -35.48 21.99
C VAL A 20 17.65 -36.49 21.70
N GLY A 21 17.96 -37.45 20.83
CA GLY A 21 17.18 -38.65 20.61
C GLY A 21 17.61 -39.74 21.57
N PHE A 22 16.67 -40.38 22.27
CA PHE A 22 17.00 -41.38 23.28
C PHE A 22 16.01 -42.54 23.35
N THR A 23 16.49 -43.68 23.84
CA THR A 23 15.68 -44.88 24.09
C THR A 23 15.43 -45.09 25.58
N PHE A 24 14.44 -45.91 25.95
CA PHE A 24 14.15 -46.18 27.37
C PHE A 24 15.29 -46.90 28.10
N ASP A 25 16.15 -47.60 27.37
CA ASP A 25 17.31 -48.28 27.93
C ASP A 25 18.38 -47.29 28.42
N GLU A 26 18.51 -46.14 27.78
CA GLU A 26 19.40 -45.05 28.20
C GLU A 26 18.93 -44.36 29.48
N HIS A 27 17.63 -44.40 29.79
CA HIS A 27 17.13 -43.98 31.10
C HIS A 27 17.65 -44.89 32.22
N ARG A 28 17.82 -46.19 31.97
CA ARG A 28 18.21 -47.17 32.99
C ARG A 28 19.71 -47.15 33.31
N LYS A 29 20.53 -46.43 32.53
CA LYS A 29 21.99 -46.34 32.74
C LYS A 29 22.30 -45.45 33.95
N ALA A 30 23.09 -45.98 34.89
CA ALA A 30 23.51 -45.25 36.11
C ALA A 30 24.65 -44.24 35.88
N LYS A 31 25.36 -44.36 34.76
CA LYS A 31 26.39 -43.43 34.27
C LYS A 31 26.10 -43.13 32.80
N PHE A 32 26.27 -41.87 32.39
CA PHE A 32 25.96 -41.39 31.03
C PHE A 32 24.50 -41.67 30.58
N GLY A 33 23.57 -41.71 31.54
CA GLY A 33 22.15 -41.99 31.26
C GLY A 33 21.29 -40.75 31.11
N ILE A 34 20.07 -40.92 30.61
CA ILE A 34 19.11 -39.82 30.44
C ILE A 34 18.08 -39.82 31.57
N LYS A 35 18.07 -38.76 32.36
CA LYS A 35 17.11 -38.55 33.45
C LYS A 35 15.87 -37.85 32.91
N LEU A 36 14.75 -38.55 32.87
CA LEU A 36 13.47 -37.98 32.47
C LEU A 36 12.91 -37.08 33.56
N THR A 37 12.23 -36.01 33.13
CA THR A 37 11.43 -35.17 34.01
C THR A 37 10.15 -35.93 34.37
N LYS A 38 9.93 -36.15 35.68
CA LYS A 38 8.79 -36.93 36.18
C LYS A 38 7.45 -36.26 35.81
N GLY A 39 6.48 -37.09 35.40
CA GLY A 39 5.10 -36.65 35.12
C GLY A 39 4.93 -35.96 33.76
N VAL A 40 5.84 -36.25 32.81
CA VAL A 40 5.86 -35.60 31.51
C VAL A 40 5.94 -36.64 30.40
N ASP A 41 5.06 -36.52 29.41
CA ASP A 41 5.06 -37.38 28.23
C ASP A 41 6.07 -36.87 27.20
N TYR A 42 6.82 -37.79 26.60
CA TYR A 42 7.80 -37.50 25.56
C TYR A 42 7.29 -38.03 24.22
N PRO A 43 7.36 -37.25 23.13
CA PRO A 43 6.89 -37.70 21.83
C PRO A 43 7.81 -38.79 21.27
N ILE A 44 7.20 -39.87 20.78
CA ILE A 44 7.90 -40.92 20.02
C ILE A 44 8.09 -40.42 18.60
N VAL A 45 9.34 -40.35 18.14
CA VAL A 45 9.68 -39.88 16.80
C VAL A 45 10.04 -40.99 15.83
N GLY A 46 10.15 -42.21 16.32
CA GLY A 46 10.46 -43.38 15.52
C GLY A 46 10.68 -44.62 16.38
N TYR A 47 11.07 -45.70 15.73
CA TYR A 47 11.44 -46.95 16.39
C TYR A 47 12.81 -47.36 15.88
N ASP A 48 13.67 -47.77 16.81
CA ASP A 48 14.95 -48.35 16.45
C ASP A 48 14.75 -49.80 16.00
N TYR A 49 14.93 -50.04 14.70
CA TYR A 49 14.76 -51.35 14.09
C TYR A 49 15.91 -52.32 14.41
N SER A 50 17.05 -51.83 14.89
CA SER A 50 18.19 -52.65 15.30
C SER A 50 18.05 -53.20 16.72
N ALA A 51 17.44 -52.41 17.62
CA ALA A 51 17.20 -52.75 19.02
C ALA A 51 15.73 -53.14 19.29
N ASN A 52 15.25 -54.19 18.61
CA ASN A 52 13.93 -54.80 18.89
C ASN A 52 12.72 -53.85 18.79
N LYS A 53 12.73 -52.88 17.86
CA LYS A 53 11.67 -51.85 17.70
C LYS A 53 11.43 -51.04 18.98
N ALA A 54 12.48 -50.72 19.73
CA ALA A 54 12.36 -49.83 20.87
C ALA A 54 11.92 -48.42 20.41
N PRO A 55 10.96 -47.77 21.08
CA PRO A 55 10.56 -46.41 20.76
C PRO A 55 11.72 -45.43 21.04
N VAL A 56 11.97 -44.55 20.07
CA VAL A 56 12.92 -43.44 20.16
C VAL A 56 12.15 -42.18 20.51
N TYR A 57 12.57 -41.52 21.58
CA TYR A 57 11.99 -40.28 22.10
C TYR A 57 12.88 -39.10 21.77
N LEU A 58 12.29 -37.91 21.64
CA LEU A 58 13.04 -36.65 21.58
C LEU A 58 12.84 -35.83 22.84
N GLY A 59 13.91 -35.16 23.26
CA GLY A 59 13.78 -34.05 24.17
C GLY A 59 14.96 -33.10 24.14
N LEU A 60 14.78 -31.96 24.80
CA LEU A 60 15.78 -30.92 24.95
C LEU A 60 16.55 -31.13 26.26
N VAL A 61 17.87 -31.06 26.19
CA VAL A 61 18.73 -31.10 27.38
C VAL A 61 18.61 -29.81 28.18
N VAL A 62 18.22 -29.93 29.44
CA VAL A 62 18.05 -28.79 30.37
C VAL A 62 19.19 -28.70 31.37
N GLU A 63 19.70 -29.83 31.87
CA GLU A 63 20.77 -29.89 32.86
C GLU A 63 21.70 -31.07 32.56
N SER A 64 23.00 -30.91 32.80
CA SER A 64 23.99 -31.99 32.75
C SER A 64 24.61 -32.20 34.13
N ASP A 65 24.64 -33.45 34.59
CA ASP A 65 25.27 -33.84 35.85
C ASP A 65 26.73 -34.25 35.58
N GLU A 66 27.66 -33.32 35.80
CA GLU A 66 29.09 -33.49 35.56
C GLU A 66 29.71 -34.67 36.33
N LYS A 67 29.12 -35.09 37.46
CA LYS A 67 29.66 -36.18 38.29
C LYS A 67 29.31 -37.57 37.76
N THR A 68 28.21 -37.69 37.02
CA THR A 68 27.72 -38.98 36.50
C THR A 68 27.68 -39.03 34.97
N GLY A 69 27.97 -37.90 34.30
CA GLY A 69 27.80 -37.71 32.86
C GLY A 69 26.35 -37.80 32.40
N SER A 70 25.38 -37.80 33.33
CA SER A 70 23.97 -38.02 33.01
C SER A 70 23.28 -36.71 32.65
N VAL A 71 22.31 -36.77 31.76
CA VAL A 71 21.67 -35.58 31.20
C VAL A 71 20.18 -35.56 31.50
N ARG A 72 19.65 -34.42 31.96
CA ARG A 72 18.23 -34.22 32.21
C ARG A 72 17.55 -33.59 31.01
N VAL A 73 16.43 -34.19 30.60
CA VAL A 73 15.75 -33.84 29.36
C VAL A 73 14.32 -33.36 29.64
N SER A 74 13.84 -32.38 28.86
CA SER A 74 12.47 -31.82 28.88
C SER A 74 11.81 -31.94 27.50
N PRO A 75 10.47 -32.01 27.36
CA PRO A 75 9.82 -32.13 26.06
C PRO A 75 9.93 -30.86 25.23
N ILE A 76 10.02 -31.06 23.92
CA ILE A 76 10.15 -29.99 22.93
C ILE A 76 8.79 -29.32 22.65
N GLU A 77 7.68 -30.03 22.81
CA GLU A 77 6.33 -29.54 22.45
C GLU A 77 5.92 -28.25 23.17
N LYS A 78 6.25 -28.11 24.46
CA LYS A 78 5.96 -26.89 25.23
C LYS A 78 6.75 -25.68 24.74
N GLN A 79 8.01 -25.87 24.34
CA GLN A 79 8.81 -24.77 23.81
C GLN A 79 8.38 -24.41 22.38
N LEU A 80 8.11 -25.42 21.55
CA LEU A 80 7.65 -25.21 20.17
C LEU A 80 6.32 -24.46 20.13
N SER A 81 5.35 -24.86 20.98
CA SER A 81 4.05 -24.18 21.07
C SER A 81 4.17 -22.74 21.57
N ASN A 82 5.06 -22.47 22.54
CA ASN A 82 5.32 -21.11 23.01
C ASN A 82 5.98 -20.21 21.93
N LEU A 83 6.78 -20.78 21.02
CA LEU A 83 7.36 -20.04 19.90
C LEU A 83 6.37 -19.87 18.74
N LEU A 84 5.52 -20.85 18.48
CA LEU A 84 4.56 -20.84 17.37
C LEU A 84 3.34 -19.94 17.62
N LYS A 85 2.89 -19.81 18.87
CA LYS A 85 1.77 -18.93 19.26
C LYS A 85 1.96 -17.47 18.82
N PRO A 86 3.02 -16.77 19.23
CA PRO A 86 3.20 -15.37 18.84
C PRO A 86 3.35 -15.23 17.32
N LEU A 87 4.04 -16.16 16.64
CA LEU A 87 4.14 -16.17 15.18
C LEU A 87 2.77 -16.30 14.49
N THR A 88 1.89 -17.12 15.05
CA THR A 88 0.53 -17.31 14.51
C THR A 88 -0.31 -16.06 14.73
N GLU A 89 -0.20 -15.43 15.92
CA GLU A 89 -0.89 -14.18 16.26
C GLU A 89 -0.43 -13.01 15.36
N THR A 90 0.88 -12.83 15.15
CA THR A 90 1.42 -11.82 14.23
C THR A 90 0.96 -12.09 12.80
N LYS A 91 0.94 -13.36 12.37
CA LYS A 91 0.44 -13.72 11.04
C LYS A 91 -1.02 -13.33 10.86
N THR A 92 -1.89 -13.59 11.85
CA THR A 92 -3.30 -13.20 11.77
C THR A 92 -3.47 -11.69 11.73
N GLN A 93 -2.73 -10.94 12.55
CA GLN A 93 -2.76 -9.47 12.54
C GLN A 93 -2.34 -8.89 11.19
N LEU A 94 -1.25 -9.40 10.61
CA LEU A 94 -0.79 -8.96 9.29
C LEU A 94 -1.80 -9.29 8.18
N LEU A 95 -2.52 -10.41 8.28
CA LEU A 95 -3.56 -10.74 7.32
C LEU A 95 -4.74 -9.77 7.41
N ASP A 96 -5.15 -9.41 8.63
CA ASP A 96 -6.22 -8.44 8.86
C ASP A 96 -5.82 -7.03 8.35
N GLU A 97 -4.58 -6.59 8.63
CA GLU A 97 -4.04 -5.32 8.12
C GLU A 97 -3.98 -5.29 6.57
N ILE A 98 -3.59 -6.40 5.94
CA ILE A 98 -3.58 -6.52 4.48
C ILE A 98 -5.00 -6.40 3.90
N GLU A 99 -6.00 -6.98 4.57
CA GLU A 99 -7.40 -6.89 4.13
C GLU A 99 -7.95 -5.48 4.30
N GLU A 100 -7.63 -4.81 5.40
CA GLU A 100 -7.99 -3.41 5.63
C GLU A 100 -7.36 -2.50 4.57
N LEU A 101 -6.06 -2.64 4.30
CA LEU A 101 -5.35 -1.86 3.29
C LEU A 101 -5.90 -2.07 1.88
N LYS A 102 -6.27 -3.30 1.51
CA LYS A 102 -6.95 -3.58 0.23
C LYS A 102 -8.25 -2.80 0.13
N SER A 103 -9.05 -2.79 1.19
CA SER A 103 -10.32 -2.06 1.21
C SER A 103 -10.12 -0.54 1.09
N GLU A 104 -9.03 0.00 1.64
CA GLU A 104 -8.68 1.42 1.53
C GLU A 104 -8.22 1.78 0.11
N ILE A 105 -7.42 0.91 -0.52
CA ILE A 105 -7.01 1.07 -1.92
C ILE A 105 -8.23 1.10 -2.85
N ASP A 106 -9.15 0.15 -2.71
CA ASP A 106 -10.38 0.11 -3.54
C ASP A 106 -11.23 1.39 -3.38
N LYS A 107 -11.26 1.98 -2.18
CA LYS A 107 -11.95 3.26 -1.95
C LYS A 107 -11.23 4.41 -2.66
N LYS A 108 -9.91 4.49 -2.51
CA LYS A 108 -9.10 5.55 -3.15
C LYS A 108 -9.12 5.46 -4.66
N GLU A 109 -9.12 4.27 -5.25
CA GLU A 109 -9.27 4.09 -6.70
C GLU A 109 -10.62 4.64 -7.19
N LYS A 110 -11.71 4.33 -6.49
CA LYS A 110 -13.04 4.88 -6.83
C LYS A 110 -13.11 6.40 -6.67
N GLU A 111 -12.47 6.96 -5.66
CA GLU A 111 -12.37 8.41 -5.49
C GLU A 111 -11.54 9.06 -6.61
N PHE A 112 -10.44 8.42 -7.00
CA PHE A 112 -9.60 8.87 -8.10
C PHE A 112 -10.35 8.85 -9.43
N GLU A 113 -11.07 7.76 -9.75
CA GLU A 113 -11.91 7.68 -10.96
C GLU A 113 -12.97 8.79 -11.00
N ARG A 114 -13.64 9.05 -9.86
CA ARG A 114 -14.62 10.15 -9.76
C ARG A 114 -13.97 11.51 -9.99
N SER A 115 -12.83 11.77 -9.36
CA SER A 115 -12.11 13.03 -9.52
C SER A 115 -11.59 13.20 -10.95
N ASN A 116 -11.17 12.12 -11.60
CA ASN A 116 -10.68 12.16 -12.97
C ASN A 116 -11.82 12.46 -13.95
N ASN A 117 -13.00 11.87 -13.74
CA ASN A 117 -14.20 12.18 -14.53
C ASN A 117 -14.61 13.65 -14.39
N GLN A 118 -14.57 14.21 -13.18
CA GLN A 118 -14.82 15.65 -12.97
C GLN A 118 -13.81 16.53 -13.70
N LEU A 119 -12.57 16.07 -13.85
CA LEU A 119 -11.53 16.81 -14.56
C LEU A 119 -11.82 16.86 -16.06
N PHE A 120 -12.35 15.77 -16.64
CA PHE A 120 -12.85 15.78 -18.02
C PHE A 120 -14.04 16.74 -18.20
N ASP A 121 -15.01 16.74 -17.28
CA ASP A 121 -16.14 17.68 -17.34
C ASP A 121 -15.66 19.14 -17.32
N VAL A 122 -14.65 19.45 -16.49
CA VAL A 122 -14.05 20.79 -16.43
C VAL A 122 -13.32 21.13 -17.73
N GLN A 123 -12.60 20.19 -18.33
CA GLN A 123 -11.93 20.41 -19.62
C GLN A 123 -12.93 20.74 -20.73
N ASP A 124 -14.06 20.04 -20.79
CA ASP A 124 -15.11 20.32 -21.77
C ASP A 124 -15.69 21.74 -21.57
N ILE A 125 -15.94 22.14 -20.32
CA ILE A 125 -16.38 23.51 -19.99
C ILE A 125 -15.34 24.55 -20.43
N VAL A 126 -14.05 24.29 -20.25
CA VAL A 126 -12.98 25.20 -20.67
C VAL A 126 -12.97 25.34 -22.20
N ILE A 127 -13.11 24.24 -22.94
CA ILE A 127 -13.17 24.27 -24.41
C ILE A 127 -14.37 25.09 -24.89
N ASP A 128 -15.53 24.92 -24.28
CA ASP A 128 -16.73 25.69 -24.64
C ASP A 128 -16.58 27.17 -24.28
N PHE A 129 -15.90 27.47 -23.17
CA PHE A 129 -15.58 28.85 -22.79
C PHE A 129 -14.61 29.51 -23.78
N GLU A 130 -13.56 28.81 -24.22
CA GLU A 130 -12.64 29.30 -25.24
C GLU A 130 -13.35 29.60 -26.56
N ARG A 131 -14.26 28.71 -27.00
CA ARG A 131 -15.08 28.95 -28.20
C ARG A 131 -15.97 30.20 -28.06
N ALA A 132 -16.65 30.34 -26.93
CA ALA A 132 -17.50 31.50 -26.66
C ALA A 132 -16.69 32.79 -26.63
N TYR A 133 -15.48 32.75 -26.06
CA TYR A 133 -14.56 33.88 -26.04
C TYR A 133 -14.11 34.28 -27.46
N ASP A 134 -13.72 33.32 -28.29
CA ASP A 134 -13.32 33.56 -29.69
C ASP A 134 -14.45 34.16 -30.52
N GLU A 135 -15.69 33.68 -30.34
CA GLU A 135 -16.87 34.25 -31.01
C GLU A 135 -17.10 35.70 -30.58
N LEU A 136 -17.05 35.96 -29.28
CA LEU A 136 -17.26 37.29 -28.73
C LEU A 136 -16.17 38.28 -29.17
N GLN A 137 -14.92 37.82 -29.28
CA GLN A 137 -13.82 38.62 -29.81
C GLN A 137 -14.07 38.99 -31.28
N ARG A 138 -14.50 38.04 -32.12
CA ARG A 138 -14.83 38.30 -33.53
C ARG A 138 -16.00 39.27 -33.70
N GLU A 139 -17.02 39.17 -32.85
CA GLU A 139 -18.15 40.11 -32.87
C GLU A 139 -17.71 41.51 -32.45
N ALA A 140 -16.83 41.62 -31.45
CA ALA A 140 -16.27 42.90 -31.03
C ALA A 140 -15.44 43.55 -32.15
N GLU A 141 -14.58 42.78 -32.83
CA GLU A 141 -13.79 43.25 -33.97
C GLU A 141 -14.68 43.76 -35.11
N LYS A 142 -15.72 42.99 -35.51
CA LYS A 142 -16.70 43.43 -36.52
C LYS A 142 -17.40 44.72 -36.13
N THR A 143 -17.78 44.84 -34.86
CA THR A 143 -18.46 46.03 -34.34
C THR A 143 -17.54 47.26 -34.39
N LEU A 144 -16.27 47.07 -34.05
CA LEU A 144 -15.24 48.11 -34.14
C LEU A 144 -15.05 48.57 -35.58
N GLU A 145 -14.90 47.64 -36.53
CA GLU A 145 -14.76 47.97 -37.95
C GLU A 145 -15.96 48.75 -38.49
N GLN A 146 -17.18 48.34 -38.14
CA GLN A 146 -18.40 49.07 -38.52
C GLN A 146 -18.43 50.48 -37.92
N PHE A 147 -18.00 50.64 -36.68
CA PHE A 147 -17.92 51.93 -36.02
C PHE A 147 -16.89 52.85 -36.69
N GLU A 148 -15.69 52.33 -36.98
CA GLU A 148 -14.64 53.08 -37.69
C GLU A 148 -15.08 53.49 -39.10
N HIS A 149 -15.72 52.58 -39.83
CA HIS A 149 -16.26 52.89 -41.16
C HIS A 149 -17.33 54.00 -41.07
N THR A 150 -18.25 53.90 -40.12
CA THR A 150 -19.30 54.90 -39.91
C THR A 150 -18.72 56.26 -39.53
N LYS A 151 -17.75 56.30 -38.61
CA LYS A 151 -17.04 57.52 -38.23
C LYS A 151 -16.35 58.17 -39.44
N THR A 152 -15.65 57.38 -40.24
CA THR A 152 -14.98 57.86 -41.45
C THR A 152 -15.97 58.44 -42.46
N GLN A 153 -17.13 57.81 -42.63
CA GLN A 153 -18.19 58.35 -43.50
C GLN A 153 -18.76 59.68 -42.98
N ILE A 154 -18.95 59.80 -41.66
CA ILE A 154 -19.38 61.06 -41.03
C ILE A 154 -18.33 62.15 -41.29
N GLU A 155 -17.04 61.89 -41.06
CA GLU A 155 -15.97 62.87 -41.31
C GLU A 155 -15.91 63.30 -42.78
N LYS A 156 -16.08 62.37 -43.73
CA LYS A 156 -16.17 62.67 -45.16
C LYS A 156 -17.40 63.52 -45.48
N PHE A 157 -18.54 63.21 -44.90
CA PHE A 157 -19.78 63.97 -45.08
C PHE A 157 -19.65 65.39 -44.52
N GLU A 158 -19.06 65.55 -43.33
CA GLU A 158 -18.79 66.87 -42.74
C GLU A 158 -17.82 67.70 -43.58
N ASN A 159 -16.75 67.08 -44.11
CA ASN A 159 -15.81 67.76 -45.00
C ASN A 159 -16.48 68.17 -46.31
N TRP A 160 -17.32 67.31 -46.90
CA TRP A 160 -18.10 67.64 -48.09
C TRP A 160 -19.10 68.77 -47.83
N LEU A 161 -19.79 68.77 -46.69
CA LEU A 161 -20.67 69.86 -46.25
C LEU A 161 -19.90 71.18 -46.13
N LYS A 162 -18.70 71.17 -45.55
CA LYS A 162 -17.86 72.39 -45.43
C LYS A 162 -17.42 72.94 -46.78
N GLN A 163 -17.13 72.08 -47.76
CA GLN A 163 -16.72 72.50 -49.11
C GLN A 163 -17.89 73.07 -49.94
N ASN A 164 -19.13 72.64 -49.67
CA ASN A 164 -20.31 73.06 -50.43
C ASN A 164 -21.17 74.05 -49.63
N TRP A 165 -20.85 75.35 -49.75
CA TRP A 165 -21.47 76.42 -48.95
C TRP A 165 -23.01 76.48 -49.04
N PHE A 166 -23.60 76.20 -50.21
CA PHE A 166 -25.05 76.21 -50.41
C PHE A 166 -25.74 75.04 -49.68
N VAL A 167 -25.16 73.84 -49.80
CA VAL A 167 -25.68 72.63 -49.15
C VAL A 167 -25.48 72.71 -47.63
N SER A 168 -24.38 73.31 -47.17
CA SER A 168 -24.15 73.62 -45.76
C SER A 168 -25.26 74.49 -45.15
N LYS A 169 -25.67 75.56 -45.85
CA LYS A 169 -26.78 76.42 -45.40
C LYS A 169 -28.11 75.66 -45.35
N LEU A 170 -28.41 74.84 -46.37
CA LEU A 170 -29.62 74.01 -46.38
C LEU A 170 -29.64 73.01 -45.22
N TYR A 171 -28.52 72.33 -44.98
CA TYR A 171 -28.36 71.40 -43.86
C TYR A 171 -28.52 72.10 -42.50
N HIS A 172 -27.98 73.31 -42.35
CA HIS A 172 -28.12 74.09 -41.13
C HIS A 172 -29.58 74.51 -40.87
N PHE A 173 -30.33 74.86 -41.91
CA PHE A 173 -31.77 75.13 -41.82
C PHE A 173 -32.57 73.87 -41.46
N TYR A 174 -32.25 72.74 -42.09
CA TYR A 174 -32.88 71.45 -41.79
C TYR A 174 -32.65 71.03 -40.33
N LYS A 175 -31.41 71.07 -39.85
CA LYS A 175 -31.05 70.75 -38.46
C LYS A 175 -31.76 71.67 -37.45
N LYS A 176 -31.90 72.95 -37.77
CA LYS A 176 -32.58 73.94 -36.93
C LYS A 176 -34.10 73.72 -36.83
N HIS A 177 -34.73 73.20 -37.88
CA HIS A 177 -36.18 72.96 -37.90
C HIS A 177 -36.61 71.58 -37.40
N ASN A 178 -35.76 70.56 -37.50
CA ASN A 178 -36.12 69.18 -37.15
C ASN A 178 -35.68 68.68 -35.77
N GLN A 179 -35.14 69.53 -34.88
CA GLN A 179 -34.74 69.19 -33.49
C GLN A 179 -34.25 67.73 -33.32
N ILE A 180 -33.11 67.41 -33.93
CA ILE A 180 -32.25 66.29 -33.50
C ILE A 180 -31.02 66.90 -32.84
#